data_AF-A0A3B0QZI5-F1
#
_entry.id   AF-A0A3B0QZI5-F1
#
_cell.length_a   1.000
_cell.length_b   1.000
_cell.length_c   1.000
_cell.angle_alpha   90.00
_cell.angle_beta   90.00
_cell.angle_gamma   90.00
#
_symmetry.space_group_name_H-M   'P 1'
#
loop_
_entity.id
_entity.type
_entity.pdbx_description
1 polymer ?
#
loop_
_entity_poly.entity_id
_entity_poly.type
_entity_poly.pdbx_seq_one_letter_code
_entity_poly.pdbx_strand_id
1 'polypeptide(L)'
;MKLYQLIYLILFSLLSFGQNQQKTDSLKVNALKLKAESFLPINKDSSFYYYNKIVSYSNSKKYKKGSFIGYDLIANLYYKSNEYEAALTNAKKSYILAKQLKNKKLQGQSENLLAFINFRLN
;
A
#
# COMPACT_ATOMS: atom_id res chain seq x y z
N MET A 1 -29.51 -32.53 -7.69
CA MET A 1 -28.44 -31.52 -7.92
C MET A 1 -27.16 -32.25 -8.26
N LYS A 2 -26.50 -31.95 -9.39
CA LYS A 2 -25.30 -32.69 -9.82
C LYS A 2 -24.04 -32.10 -9.16
N LEU A 3 -23.06 -32.93 -8.82
CA LEU A 3 -21.85 -32.57 -8.06
C LEU A 3 -21.10 -31.34 -8.62
N TYR A 4 -21.06 -31.20 -9.95
CA TYR A 4 -20.42 -30.05 -10.61
C TYR A 4 -21.13 -28.71 -10.34
N GLN A 5 -22.45 -28.70 -10.14
CA GLN A 5 -23.19 -27.49 -9.82
C GLN A 5 -22.85 -26.99 -8.40
N LEU A 6 -22.69 -27.92 -7.46
CA LEU A 6 -22.26 -27.60 -6.10
C LEU A 6 -20.84 -27.03 -6.07
N ILE A 7 -19.91 -27.64 -6.79
CA ILE A 7 -18.53 -27.14 -6.92
C ILE A 7 -18.51 -25.73 -7.51
N TYR A 8 -19.30 -25.49 -8.56
CA TYR A 8 -19.38 -24.17 -9.20
C TYR A 8 -19.91 -23.10 -8.23
N LEU A 9 -20.95 -23.40 -7.45
CA LEU A 9 -21.51 -22.48 -6.45
C LEU A 9 -20.50 -22.15 -5.33
N ILE A 10 -19.73 -23.15 -4.88
CA ILE A 10 -18.68 -22.93 -3.88
C ILE A 10 -17.57 -22.03 -4.45
N LEU A 11 -17.09 -22.30 -5.67
CA LEU A 11 -16.08 -21.48 -6.31
C LEU A 11 -16.56 -20.04 -6.54
N PHE A 12 -17.80 -19.87 -7.00
CA PHE A 12 -18.39 -18.55 -7.23
C PHE A 12 -18.52 -17.75 -5.92
N SER A 13 -19.05 -18.36 -4.85
CA SER A 13 -19.18 -17.70 -3.55
C SER A 13 -17.83 -17.32 -2.93
N LEU A 14 -16.81 -18.17 -3.05
CA LEU A 14 -15.44 -17.86 -2.61
C LEU A 14 -14.84 -16.69 -3.38
N LEU A 15 -15.05 -16.63 -4.70
CA LEU A 15 -14.61 -15.51 -5.54
C LEU A 15 -15.31 -14.20 -5.14
N SER A 16 -16.64 -14.22 -4.97
CA SER A 16 -17.41 -13.04 -4.55
C SER A 16 -16.99 -12.56 -3.16
N PHE A 17 -16.75 -13.48 -2.22
CA PHE A 17 -16.26 -13.15 -0.88
C PHE A 17 -14.89 -12.48 -0.93
N GLY A 18 -13.94 -13.01 -1.72
CA GLY A 18 -12.62 -12.43 -1.89
C GLY A 18 -12.63 -11.02 -2.47
N GLN A 19 -13.51 -10.75 -3.45
CA GLN A 19 -13.66 -9.41 -4.02
C GLN A 19 -14.24 -8.40 -3.01
N ASN A 20 -15.24 -8.81 -2.23
CA ASN A 20 -15.80 -7.97 -1.17
C ASN A 20 -14.77 -7.67 -0.08
N GLN A 21 -13.94 -8.64 0.29
CA GLN A 21 -12.87 -8.42 1.26
C GLN A 21 -11.85 -7.38 0.74
N GLN A 22 -11.41 -7.48 -0.51
CA GLN A 22 -10.50 -6.48 -1.11
C GLN A 22 -11.10 -5.08 -1.16
N LYS A 23 -12.42 -4.97 -1.42
CA LYS A 23 -13.14 -3.69 -1.40
C LYS A 23 -13.13 -3.09 0.01
N THR A 24 -13.47 -3.88 1.03
CA THR A 24 -13.43 -3.45 2.43
C THR A 24 -12.02 -3.03 2.87
N ASP A 25 -11.00 -3.80 2.49
CA ASP A 25 -9.60 -3.48 2.79
C ASP A 25 -9.17 -2.16 2.14
N SER A 26 -9.59 -1.93 0.89
CA SER A 26 -9.33 -0.67 0.19
C SER A 26 -9.99 0.52 0.89
N LEU A 27 -11.23 0.39 1.35
CA LEU A 27 -11.94 1.47 2.05
C LEU A 27 -11.24 1.84 3.37
N LYS A 28 -10.81 0.83 4.14
CA LYS A 28 -10.11 1.05 5.40
C LYS A 28 -8.74 1.70 5.20
N VAL A 29 -7.98 1.28 4.19
CA VAL A 29 -6.71 1.91 3.81
C VAL A 29 -6.92 3.37 3.40
N ASN A 30 -7.94 3.65 2.58
CA ASN A 30 -8.27 5.02 2.17
C ASN A 30 -8.68 5.90 3.34
N ALA A 31 -9.48 5.39 4.28
CA ALA A 31 -9.86 6.13 5.48
C ALA A 31 -8.65 6.47 6.36
N LEU A 32 -7.73 5.50 6.56
CA LEU A 32 -6.48 5.74 7.29
C LEU A 32 -5.59 6.75 6.57
N LYS A 33 -5.52 6.67 5.23
CA LYS A 33 -4.76 7.61 4.41
C LYS A 33 -5.30 9.03 4.56
N LEU A 34 -6.60 9.24 4.40
CA LEU A 34 -7.24 10.55 4.56
C LEU A 34 -6.96 11.12 5.96
N LYS A 35 -7.04 10.28 6.99
CA LYS A 35 -6.73 10.67 8.36
C LYS A 35 -5.24 11.05 8.54
N ALA A 36 -4.32 10.34 7.89
CA ALA A 36 -2.91 10.70 7.90
C ALA A 36 -2.66 12.05 7.20
N GLU A 37 -3.30 12.25 6.05
CA GLU A 37 -3.16 13.47 5.24
C GLU A 37 -3.72 14.70 5.95
N SER A 38 -4.80 14.56 6.73
CA SER A 38 -5.33 15.65 7.56
C SER A 38 -4.36 16.12 8.64
N PHE A 39 -3.41 15.27 9.06
CA PHE A 39 -2.39 15.64 10.03
C PHE A 39 -1.12 16.22 9.40
N LEU A 40 -0.90 16.09 8.09
CA LEU A 40 0.34 16.57 7.45
C LEU A 40 0.68 18.04 7.72
N PRO A 41 -0.28 19.00 7.67
CA PRO A 41 0.03 20.40 7.97
C PRO A 41 0.16 20.70 9.47
N ILE A 42 -0.24 19.77 10.34
CA ILE A 42 -0.33 19.98 11.79
C ILE A 42 0.85 19.32 12.51
N ASN A 43 1.03 18.01 12.26
CA ASN A 43 1.99 17.17 12.96
C ASN A 43 2.37 15.96 12.07
N LYS A 44 3.62 15.95 11.62
CA LYS A 44 4.17 14.86 10.78
C LYS A 44 4.22 13.51 11.49
N ASP A 45 4.44 13.47 12.80
CA ASP A 45 4.48 12.22 13.58
C ASP A 45 3.09 11.56 13.61
N SER A 46 2.04 12.36 13.68
CA SER A 46 0.66 11.86 13.55
C SER A 46 0.41 11.27 12.17
N SER A 47 0.84 11.93 11.09
CA SER A 47 0.76 11.35 9.74
C SER A 47 1.55 10.05 9.63
N PHE A 48 2.78 10.03 10.14
CA PHE A 48 3.65 8.86 10.15
C PHE A 48 3.01 7.69 10.91
N TYR A 49 2.39 7.95 12.06
CA TYR A 49 1.65 6.95 12.83
C TYR A 49 0.52 6.30 12.02
N TYR A 50 -0.29 7.10 11.31
CA TYR A 50 -1.39 6.56 10.49
C TYR A 50 -0.88 5.83 9.24
N TYR A 51 0.21 6.27 8.62
CA TYR A 51 0.83 5.50 7.53
C TYR A 51 1.38 4.14 8.02
N ASN A 52 1.98 4.08 9.20
CA ASN A 52 2.38 2.79 9.80
C ASN A 52 1.19 1.89 10.15
N LYS A 53 0.04 2.48 10.54
CA LYS A 53 -1.21 1.72 10.66
C LYS A 53 -1.67 1.12 9.34
N ILE A 54 -1.51 1.83 8.21
CA ILE A 54 -1.82 1.27 6.88
C ILE A 54 -0.97 0.04 6.60
N VAL A 55 0.35 0.11 6.84
CA VAL A 55 1.27 -1.01 6.64
C VAL A 55 0.87 -2.19 7.53
N SER A 56 0.69 -1.96 8.83
CA SER A 56 0.36 -2.99 9.81
C SER A 56 -0.96 -3.69 9.48
N TYR A 57 -2.01 -2.91 9.18
CA TYR A 57 -3.29 -3.43 8.77
C TYR A 57 -3.17 -4.26 7.49
N SER A 58 -2.52 -3.72 6.46
CA SER A 58 -2.43 -4.35 5.16
C SER A 58 -1.61 -5.64 5.19
N ASN A 59 -0.53 -5.67 5.97
CA ASN A 59 0.25 -6.89 6.20
C ASN A 59 -0.59 -7.97 6.90
N SER A 60 -1.36 -7.61 7.94
CA SER A 60 -2.24 -8.56 8.66
C SER A 60 -3.32 -9.17 7.78
N LYS A 61 -3.76 -8.44 6.74
CA LYS A 61 -4.77 -8.89 5.77
C LYS A 61 -4.17 -9.50 4.50
N LYS A 62 -2.84 -9.57 4.39
CA LYS A 62 -2.12 -9.92 3.15
C LYS A 62 -2.55 -9.06 1.96
N TYR A 63 -3.00 -7.83 2.22
CA TYR A 63 -3.44 -6.87 1.23
C TYR A 63 -2.23 -6.12 0.65
N LYS A 64 -1.60 -6.73 -0.37
CA LYS A 64 -0.35 -6.21 -0.98
C LYS A 64 -0.49 -4.78 -1.49
N LYS A 65 -1.63 -4.41 -2.09
CA LYS A 65 -1.86 -3.05 -2.58
C LYS A 65 -1.90 -2.02 -1.44
N GLY A 66 -2.51 -2.34 -0.30
CA GLY A 66 -2.48 -1.48 0.87
C GLY A 66 -1.08 -1.34 1.47
N SER A 67 -0.32 -2.45 1.47
CA SER A 67 1.07 -2.44 1.95
C SER A 67 1.96 -1.57 1.06
N PHE A 68 1.75 -1.63 -0.27
CA PHE A 68 2.38 -0.73 -1.23
C PHE A 68 2.09 0.73 -0.88
N ILE A 69 0.81 1.07 -0.70
CA ILE A 69 0.37 2.44 -0.38
C ILE A 69 1.05 2.94 0.90
N GLY A 70 1.07 2.11 1.95
CA GLY A 70 1.70 2.48 3.23
C GLY A 70 3.19 2.77 3.08
N TYR A 71 3.96 1.88 2.46
CA TYR A 71 5.40 2.09 2.26
C TYR A 71 5.71 3.28 1.34
N ASP A 72 4.92 3.48 0.29
CA ASP A 72 5.08 4.61 -0.62
C ASP A 72 4.82 5.96 0.07
N LEU A 73 3.78 6.04 0.90
CA LEU A 73 3.47 7.24 1.69
C LEU A 73 4.55 7.54 2.73
N ILE A 74 5.05 6.51 3.41
CA ILE A 74 6.17 6.64 4.36
C ILE A 74 7.43 7.13 3.65
N ALA A 75 7.77 6.54 2.49
CA ALA A 75 8.92 6.95 1.70
C ALA A 75 8.83 8.42 1.26
N ASN A 76 7.65 8.86 0.80
CA ASN A 76 7.40 10.26 0.46
C ASN A 76 7.54 11.19 1.67
N LEU A 77 7.08 10.77 2.85
CA LEU A 77 7.18 11.58 4.06
C LEU A 77 8.64 11.75 4.52
N TYR A 78 9.44 10.69 4.44
CA TYR A 78 10.88 10.76 4.69
C TYR A 78 11.62 11.61 3.65
N TYR A 79 11.29 11.44 2.37
CA TYR A 79 11.87 12.26 1.29
C TYR A 79 11.61 13.76 1.53
N LYS A 80 10.38 14.12 1.88
CA LYS A 80 10.00 15.51 2.22
C LYS A 80 10.65 16.04 3.50
N SER A 81 11.17 15.16 4.35
CA SER A 81 11.90 15.51 5.57
C SER A 81 13.42 15.40 5.39
N ASN A 82 13.89 15.21 4.15
CA ASN A 82 15.30 15.05 3.77
C ASN A 82 15.99 13.83 4.40
N GLU A 83 15.22 12.86 4.89
CA GLU A 83 15.72 11.59 5.41
C GLU A 83 15.84 10.56 4.28
N TYR A 84 16.76 10.80 3.34
CA TYR A 84 16.80 10.08 2.07
C TYR A 84 17.10 8.59 2.21
N GLU A 85 17.90 8.15 3.18
CA GLU A 85 18.17 6.73 3.44
C GLU A 85 16.92 5.97 3.92
N ALA A 86 16.15 6.59 4.81
CA ALA A 86 14.87 6.04 5.28
C ALA A 86 13.83 6.05 4.15
N ALA A 87 13.83 7.09 3.32
CA ALA A 87 13.00 7.15 2.11
C ALA A 87 13.34 6.02 1.14
N LEU A 88 14.63 5.79 0.87
CA LEU A 88 15.14 4.76 -0.03
C LEU A 88 14.70 3.36 0.41
N THR A 89 14.85 3.08 1.71
CA THR A 89 14.45 1.80 2.31
C THR A 89 12.96 1.51 2.08
N ASN A 90 12.09 2.49 2.30
CA ASN A 90 10.66 2.31 2.13
C ASN A 90 10.22 2.32 0.65
N ALA A 91 10.86 3.12 -0.21
CA ALA A 91 10.62 3.12 -1.64
C ALA A 91 11.00 1.77 -2.30
N LYS A 92 12.08 1.12 -1.85
CA LYS A 92 12.43 -0.25 -2.29
C LYS A 92 11.36 -1.26 -1.90
N LYS A 93 10.79 -1.17 -0.70
CA LYS A 93 9.70 -2.04 -0.25
C LYS A 93 8.44 -1.86 -1.10
N SER A 94 8.03 -0.62 -1.39
CA SER A 94 6.89 -0.36 -2.27
C SER A 94 7.15 -0.87 -3.70
N TYR A 95 8.36 -0.66 -4.24
CA TYR A 95 8.73 -1.18 -5.57
C TYR A 95 8.63 -2.71 -5.67
N ILE A 96 9.13 -3.44 -4.68
CA ILE A 96 9.04 -4.90 -4.64
C ILE A 96 7.58 -5.35 -4.68
N LEU A 97 6.70 -4.70 -3.91
CA LEU A 97 5.27 -5.00 -3.91
C LEU A 97 4.61 -4.68 -5.26
N ALA A 98 4.98 -3.58 -5.91
CA ALA A 98 4.50 -3.24 -7.25
C ALA A 98 4.90 -4.30 -8.31
N LYS A 99 6.11 -4.87 -8.20
CA LYS A 99 6.55 -6.02 -9.00
C LYS A 99 5.72 -7.27 -8.73
N GLN A 100 5.51 -7.61 -7.46
CA GLN A 100 4.70 -8.77 -7.07
C GLN A 100 3.23 -8.67 -7.52
N LEU A 101 2.68 -7.44 -7.54
CA LEU A 101 1.34 -7.15 -8.05
C LEU A 101 1.27 -7.14 -9.59
N LYS A 102 2.41 -7.21 -10.28
CA LYS A 102 2.53 -7.03 -11.74
C LYS A 102 1.85 -5.73 -12.23
N ASN A 103 1.82 -4.70 -11.39
CA ASN A 103 1.12 -3.45 -11.70
C ASN A 103 2.12 -2.41 -12.23
N LYS A 104 2.06 -2.17 -13.55
CA LYS A 104 2.98 -1.25 -14.24
C LYS A 104 2.87 0.21 -13.80
N LYS A 105 1.66 0.67 -13.47
CA LYS A 105 1.45 2.02 -12.95
C LYS A 105 2.15 2.22 -11.61
N LEU A 106 2.03 1.25 -10.71
CA LEU A 106 2.69 1.30 -9.40
C LEU A 106 4.20 1.14 -9.53
N GLN A 107 4.69 0.35 -10.50
CA GLN A 107 6.12 0.25 -10.79
C GLN A 107 6.69 1.60 -11.21
N GLY A 108 6.05 2.28 -12.17
CA GLY A 108 6.50 3.61 -12.61
C GLY A 108 6.46 4.66 -11.50
N GLN A 109 5.45 4.61 -10.62
CA GLN A 109 5.39 5.49 -9.44
C GLN A 109 6.60 5.28 -8.51
N SER A 110 6.90 4.03 -8.16
CA SER A 110 8.04 3.71 -7.30
C SER A 110 9.38 4.00 -7.97
N GLU A 111 9.51 3.77 -9.28
CA GLU A 111 10.74 4.07 -10.04
C GLU A 111 11.02 5.57 -10.06
N ASN A 112 10.00 6.41 -10.26
CA ASN A 112 10.15 7.86 -10.15
C ASN A 112 10.60 8.29 -8.75
N LEU A 113 9.98 7.76 -7.70
CA LEU A 113 10.36 8.08 -6.32
C LEU A 113 11.81 7.65 -6.03
N LEU A 114 12.21 6.46 -6.46
CA LEU A 114 13.59 5.97 -6.33
C LEU A 114 14.57 6.87 -7.09
N ALA A 115 14.24 7.32 -8.30
CA ALA A 115 15.07 8.23 -9.07
C ALA A 115 15.29 9.56 -8.33
N PHE A 116 14.22 10.16 -7.79
CA PHE A 116 14.33 11.38 -7.00
C PHE A 116 15.16 11.20 -5.73
N ILE A 117 14.98 10.09 -5.02
CA ILE A 117 15.76 9.80 -3.81
C ILE A 117 17.25 9.64 -4.17
N ASN A 118 17.57 8.84 -5.19
CA ASN A 118 18.95 8.62 -5.61
C ASN A 118 19.62 9.91 -6.11
N PHE A 119 18.89 10.77 -6.82
CA PHE A 119 19.40 12.09 -7.23
C PHE A 119 19.79 12.97 -6.04
N ARG A 120 19.14 12.81 -4.88
CA ARG A 120 19.41 13.60 -3.66
C ARG A 120 20.49 12.99 -2.76
N LEU A 121 20.82 11.71 -2.97
CA LEU A 121 21.88 10.99 -2.24
C LEU A 121 23.26 11.12 -2.89
N ASN A 122 23.31 11.40 -4.19
CA ASN A 122 24.53 11.68 -4.94
C ASN A 122 24.89 13.16 -4.87
#